data_AF-A0A4R1XQZ8-F1
#
_entry.id   AF-A0A4R1XQZ8-F1
#
_cell.length_a   1.000
_cell.length_b   1.000
_cell.length_c   1.000
_cell.angle_alpha   90.00
_cell.angle_beta   90.00
_cell.angle_gamma   90.00
#
_symmetry.space_group_name_H-M   'P 1'
#
loop_
_entity.id
_entity.type
_entity.pdbx_description
1 polymer ?
#
loop_
_entity_poly.entity_id
_entity_poly.type
_entity_poly.pdbx_seq_one_letter_code
_entity_poly.pdbx_strand_id
1 'polypeptide(L)' 'MLTRQAVTKHLRVLEQAGLVHSTKVGRESHYAFQPDRIGEMRAYLDSVSRQWDDALERLRAFVER' A
#
# COMPACT_ATOMS: atom_id res chain seq x y z
N MET A 1 -3.17 -21.72 13.82
CA MET A 1 -3.42 -20.94 15.04
C MET A 1 -2.74 -19.60 14.94
N LEU A 2 -3.47 -18.52 15.15
CA LEU A 2 -2.91 -17.16 15.17
C LEU A 2 -2.17 -16.98 16.52
N THR A 3 -0.84 -17.04 16.52
CA THR A 3 -0.04 -16.85 17.75
C THR A 3 0.31 -15.38 17.93
N ARG A 4 0.49 -14.93 19.18
CA ARG A 4 0.92 -13.55 19.48
C ARG A 4 2.20 -13.17 18.72
N GLN A 5 3.13 -14.10 18.56
CA GLN A 5 4.37 -13.89 17.82
C GLN A 5 4.14 -13.70 16.31
N ALA A 6 3.22 -14.47 15.72
CA ALA A 6 2.83 -14.29 14.32
C ALA A 6 2.17 -12.91 14.12
N VAL A 7 1.26 -12.51 15.01
CA VAL A 7 0.62 -11.18 14.97
C VAL A 7 1.66 -10.07 15.07
N THR A 8 2.60 -10.13 16.02
CA THR A 8 3.68 -9.14 16.12
C THR A 8 4.54 -9.09 14.85
N LYS A 9 4.84 -10.24 14.24
CA LYS A 9 5.60 -10.29 12.98
C LYS A 9 4.85 -9.58 11.85
N HIS A 10 3.55 -9.84 11.71
CA HIS A 10 2.72 -9.16 10.71
C HIS A 10 2.62 -7.65 10.97
N LEU A 11 2.40 -7.23 12.22
CA LEU A 11 2.34 -5.81 12.59
C LEU A 11 3.64 -5.08 12.26
N ARG A 12 4.80 -5.73 12.44
CA ARG A 12 6.10 -5.16 12.08
C ARG A 12 6.26 -4.96 10.57
N VAL A 13 5.80 -5.91 9.76
CA VAL A 13 5.80 -5.79 8.29
C VAL A 13 4.86 -4.67 7.85
N LEU A 14 3.67 -4.58 8.45
CA LEU A 14 2.72 -3.51 8.16
C LEU A 14 3.27 -2.13 8.55
N GLU A 15 3.99 -2.04 9.67
CA GLU A 15 4.64 -0.82 10.13
C GLU A 15 5.76 -0.40 9.17
N GLN A 16 6.59 -1.35 8.73
CA GLN A 16 7.62 -1.10 7.71
C GLN A 16 7.04 -0.64 6.37
N ALA A 17 5.86 -1.16 6.00
CA ALA A 17 5.14 -0.72 4.81
C ALA A 17 4.41 0.63 5.01
N GLY A 18 4.46 1.22 6.21
CA GLY A 18 3.76 2.46 6.54
C GLY A 18 2.24 2.31 6.64
N LEU A 19 1.71 1.10 6.72
CA LEU A 19 0.27 0.83 6.77
C LEU A 19 -0.28 0.94 8.19
N VAL A 20 0.58 0.82 9.20
CA VAL A 20 0.23 1.01 10.61
C VAL A 20 1.33 1.82 11.30
N HIS A 21 0.96 2.54 12.35
CA HIS A 21 1.89 3.21 13.25
C HIS A 21 1.86 2.55 14.63
N SER A 22 3.03 2.37 15.24
CA SER A 22 3.16 1.85 16.60
C SER A 22 3.46 2.98 17.59
N THR A 23 2.69 3.05 18.67
CA THR A 23 2.96 3.93 19.81
C THR A 23 3.15 3.08 21.06
N LYS A 24 4.24 3.34 21.80
CA LYS A 24 4.49 2.68 23.09
C LYS A 24 3.75 3.42 24.21
N VAL A 25 2.92 2.69 24.94
CA VAL A 25 2.22 3.18 26.13
C VAL A 25 2.63 2.28 27.30
N GLY A 26 3.60 2.74 28.08
CA GLY A 26 4.19 1.94 29.16
C GLY A 26 4.86 0.66 28.64
N ARG A 27 4.32 -0.51 29.04
CA ARG A 27 4.80 -1.84 28.60
C ARG A 27 4.04 -2.38 27.39
N GLU A 28 3.09 -1.62 26.87
CA GLU A 28 2.25 -2.01 25.73
C GLU A 28 2.69 -1.30 24.45
N SER A 29 2.48 -1.96 23.32
CA SER A 29 2.63 -1.37 21.99
C SER A 29 1.26 -1.35 21.33
N HIS A 30 0.76 -0.15 21.09
CA HIS A 30 -0.53 0.10 20.46
C HIS A 30 -0.28 0.36 18.98
N TYR A 31 -1.02 -0.35 18.13
CA TYR A 31 -0.88 -0.23 16.67
C TYR A 31 -2.15 0.42 16.11
N ALA A 32 -1.99 1.52 15.39
CA ALA A 32 -3.06 2.23 14.72
C ALA A 32 -2.91 2.12 13.20
N PHE A 33 -4.00 1.85 12.49
CA PHE A 33 -4.00 1.81 11.03
C PHE A 33 -3.85 3.20 10.43
N GLN A 34 -3.04 3.33 9.37
CA GLN A 34 -2.80 4.58 8.67
C GLN A 34 -3.43 4.54 7.26
N PRO A 35 -4.69 4.97 7.10
CA PRO A 35 -5.39 4.92 5.81
C PRO A 35 -4.76 5.85 4.77
N ASP A 36 -4.14 6.96 5.20
CA ASP A 36 -3.58 7.97 4.30
C ASP A 36 -2.47 7.41 3.39
N ARG A 37 -1.65 6.49 3.92
CA ARG A 37 -0.57 5.83 3.17
C ARG A 37 -1.09 4.89 2.07
N ILE A 38 -2.27 4.31 2.26
CA ILE A 38 -2.93 3.54 1.21
C ILE A 38 -3.49 4.47 0.13
N GLY A 39 -3.96 5.66 0.50
CA GLY A 39 -4.38 6.69 -0.44
C GLY A 39 -3.26 7.11 -1.38
N GLU A 40 -2.08 7.41 -0.84
CA GLU A 40 -0.88 7.76 -1.64
C GLU A 40 -0.50 6.64 -2.62
N MET A 41 -0.46 5.39 -2.13
CA MET A 41 -0.14 4.22 -2.95
C MET A 41 -1.16 4.02 -4.08
N ARG A 42 -2.45 4.21 -3.77
CA ARG A 42 -3.53 4.13 -4.75
C ARG A 42 -3.38 5.22 -5.82
N ALA A 43 -3.12 6.47 -5.41
CA ALA A 43 -2.91 7.56 -6.35
C ALA A 43 -1.72 7.31 -7.28
N TYR A 44 -0.62 6.73 -6.75
CA TYR A 44 0.51 6.31 -7.57
C TYR A 44 0.12 5.24 -8.59
N LEU A 45 -0.57 4.17 -8.16
CA LEU A 45 -1.01 3.10 -9.06
C LEU A 45 -1.98 3.61 -10.13
N ASP A 46 -2.90 4.51 -9.78
CA ASP A 46 -3.82 5.15 -10.72
C ASP A 46 -3.06 5.99 -11.76
N SER A 47 -2.00 6.68 -11.36
CA SER A 47 -1.15 7.45 -12.29
C SER A 47 -0.38 6.55 -13.26
N VAL A 48 0.07 5.38 -12.80
CA VAL A 48 0.72 4.39 -13.66
C VAL A 48 -0.30 3.80 -14.62
N SER A 49 -1.50 3.44 -14.14
CA SER A 49 -2.56 2.90 -15.00
C SER A 49 -2.89 3.83 -16.16
N ARG A 50 -3.06 5.14 -15.91
CA ARG A 50 -3.35 6.11 -16.97
C ARG A 50 -2.25 6.19 -18.03
N GLN A 51 -0.98 6.13 -17.62
CA GLN A 51 0.13 6.14 -18.57
C GLN A 51 0.12 4.91 -19.49
N TRP A 52 -0.29 3.75 -18.95
CA TRP A 52 -0.45 2.53 -19.73
C TRP A 52 -1.64 2.61 -20.68
N ASP A 53 -2.77 3.16 -20.23
CA ASP A 53 -3.95 3.38 -21.06
C ASP A 53 -3.62 4.31 -22.25
N ASP A 54 -2.92 5.42 -22.00
CA ASP A 54 -2.46 6.35 -23.04
C ASP A 54 -1.49 5.66 -24.03
N ALA A 55 -0.58 4.83 -23.54
CA ALA A 55 0.35 4.08 -24.39
C ALA A 55 -0.37 3.05 -25.27
N LEU A 56 -1.39 2.37 -24.72
CA LEU A 56 -2.23 1.41 -25.44
C LEU A 56 -3.09 2.11 -26.50
N GLU A 57 -3.67 3.28 -26.21
CA GLU A 57 -4.40 4.06 -27.21
C GLU A 57 -3.50 4.48 -28.37
N ARG A 58 -2.28 4.94 -28.09
CA ARG A 58 -1.30 5.29 -29.14
C ARG A 58 -0.94 4.09 -30.00
N LEU A 59 -0.73 2.93 -29.38
CA LEU A 59 -0.45 1.70 -30.11
C LEU A 59 -1.64 1.31 -31.00
N ARG A 60 -2.86 1.38 -30.47
CA ARG A 60 -4.08 1.08 -31.22
C ARG A 60 -4.24 2.00 -32.44
N ALA A 61 -4.08 3.31 -32.26
CA ALA A 61 -4.15 4.29 -33.34
C ALA A 61 -3.07 4.08 -34.42
N PHE A 62 -1.91 3.57 -34.05
CA PHE A 62 -0.86 3.22 -35.00
C PHE A 62 -1.19 1.97 -35.83
N VAL A 63 -1.79 0.95 -35.21
CA VAL A 63 -2.12 -0.32 -35.86
C VAL A 63 -3.39 -0.24 -36.72
N GLU A 64 -4.35 0.61 -36.36
CA GLU A 64 -5.59 0.82 -37.13
C GLU A 64 -5.40 1.74 -38.35
N ARG A 65 -4.15 2.15 -38.65
CA ARG A 65 -3.76 2.91 -39.84
C ARG A 65 -3.20 2.00 -40.93
#